data_AF-A0A427FDM4-F1
#
_entry.id   AF-A0A427FDM4-F1
#
_cell.length_a   1.000
_cell.length_b   1.000
_cell.length_c   1.000
_cell.angle_alpha   90.00
_cell.angle_beta   90.00
_cell.angle_gamma   90.00
#
_symmetry.space_group_name_H-M   'P 1'
#
loop_
_entity.id
_entity.type
_entity.pdbx_description
1 polymer ?
#
loop_
_entity_poly.entity_id
_entity_poly.type
_entity_poly.pdbx_seq_one_letter_code
_entity_poly.pdbx_strand_id
1 'polypeptide(L)'
;MTHTNQTQTHKLALATAAHTRLRLEGTQADALAAYEMLKGKESKLRLCEIEEEIGICCEDEDVTAGSMVLIIEGLASTLAEFARDRLADAHAGLVELAIDGALDSDATAWHLPGIVEDQLSKRCSAASELSASQDAYRSVVVSLSHLPKEDVALMSEMAENGQSGMLAARSYGFFVKLLDQESDTPVTEQYAGAFSEHFYRVLSTARDAGYEMVEFDRDGTTYNGFQTFAH
;
A
#
# COMPACT_ATOMS: atom_id res chain seq x y z
N MET A 1 13.32 32.53 0.25
CA MET A 1 12.36 32.14 -0.82
C MET A 1 11.65 30.82 -0.53
N THR A 2 12.23 29.89 0.23
CA THR A 2 11.64 28.58 0.58
C THR A 2 10.41 28.65 1.50
N HIS A 3 10.41 29.51 2.52
CA HIS A 3 9.27 29.62 3.44
C HIS A 3 7.99 30.15 2.78
N THR A 4 8.08 31.12 1.87
CA THR A 4 6.91 31.73 1.22
C THR A 4 6.17 30.75 0.30
N ASN A 5 6.90 29.91 -0.43
CA ASN A 5 6.32 28.88 -1.29
C ASN A 5 5.69 27.74 -0.49
N GLN A 6 6.30 27.30 0.62
CA GLN A 6 5.71 26.30 1.51
C GLN A 6 4.37 26.77 2.08
N THR A 7 4.25 28.06 2.43
CA THR A 7 2.99 28.63 2.91
C THR A 7 1.93 28.71 1.81
N GLN A 8 2.29 28.96 0.55
CA GLN A 8 1.34 29.03 -0.55
C GLN A 8 0.78 27.65 -0.96
N THR A 9 1.64 26.64 -1.09
CA THR A 9 1.21 25.26 -1.40
C THR A 9 0.28 24.72 -0.32
N HIS A 10 0.60 24.95 0.94
CA HIS A 10 -0.25 24.51 2.05
C HIS A 10 -1.58 25.25 2.08
N LYS A 11 -1.61 26.56 1.83
CA LYS A 11 -2.86 27.34 1.73
C LYS A 11 -3.78 26.86 0.60
N LEU A 12 -3.20 26.54 -0.56
CA LEU A 12 -3.99 25.99 -1.67
C LEU A 12 -4.53 24.60 -1.32
N ALA A 13 -3.68 23.73 -0.77
CA ALA A 13 -4.07 22.40 -0.33
C ALA A 13 -5.21 22.44 0.72
N LEU A 14 -5.13 23.37 1.66
CA LEU A 14 -6.16 23.60 2.69
C LEU A 14 -7.48 24.03 2.07
N ALA A 15 -7.45 24.99 1.14
CA ALA A 15 -8.66 25.43 0.44
C ALA A 15 -9.28 24.31 -0.40
N THR A 16 -8.47 23.53 -1.12
CA THR A 16 -8.94 22.38 -1.90
C THR A 16 -9.55 21.31 -1.00
N ALA A 17 -8.90 21.00 0.14
CA ALA A 17 -9.42 20.04 1.11
C ALA A 17 -10.75 20.52 1.72
N ALA A 18 -10.84 21.80 2.06
CA ALA A 18 -12.07 22.42 2.56
C ALA A 18 -13.20 22.36 1.53
N HIS A 19 -12.96 22.74 0.26
CA HIS A 19 -13.95 22.56 -0.81
C HIS A 19 -14.44 21.12 -0.93
N THR A 20 -13.51 20.17 -0.92
CA THR A 20 -13.82 18.75 -1.10
C THR A 20 -14.66 18.22 0.06
N ARG A 21 -14.31 18.59 1.31
CA ARG A 21 -14.93 18.01 2.51
C ARG A 21 -16.20 18.73 2.95
N LEU A 22 -16.25 20.03 2.76
CA LEU A 22 -17.40 20.87 3.11
C LEU A 22 -18.38 21.05 1.95
N ARG A 23 -18.05 20.50 0.76
CA ARG A 23 -18.84 20.58 -0.48
C ARG A 23 -19.21 22.03 -0.84
N LEU A 24 -18.26 22.95 -0.62
CA LEU A 24 -18.48 24.38 -0.83
C LEU A 24 -18.49 24.70 -2.32
N GLU A 25 -19.56 25.38 -2.77
CA GLU A 25 -19.61 26.06 -4.06
C GLU A 25 -19.07 27.48 -3.87
N GLY A 26 -17.93 27.81 -4.47
CA GLY A 26 -17.32 29.13 -4.27
C GLY A 26 -15.87 29.23 -4.72
N THR A 27 -15.21 30.29 -4.28
CA THR A 27 -13.79 30.56 -4.55
C THR A 27 -12.90 29.95 -3.47
N GLN A 28 -11.59 29.89 -3.75
CA GLN A 28 -10.57 29.49 -2.77
C GLN A 28 -10.65 30.30 -1.46
N ALA A 29 -10.99 31.59 -1.54
CA ALA A 29 -11.11 32.46 -0.38
C ALA A 29 -12.29 32.06 0.50
N ASP A 30 -13.41 31.65 -0.11
CA ASP A 30 -14.61 31.20 0.60
C ASP A 30 -14.34 29.90 1.35
N ALA A 31 -13.63 28.96 0.74
CA ALA A 31 -13.24 27.72 1.39
C ALA A 31 -12.29 27.91 2.58
N LEU A 32 -11.35 28.85 2.47
CA LEU A 32 -10.48 29.20 3.60
C LEU A 32 -11.26 29.89 4.71
N ALA A 33 -12.18 30.81 4.37
CA ALA A 33 -13.03 31.48 5.36
C ALA A 33 -13.90 30.48 6.13
N ALA A 34 -14.55 29.55 5.41
CA ALA A 34 -15.36 28.49 6.01
C ALA A 34 -14.52 27.58 6.93
N TYR A 35 -13.31 27.20 6.52
CA TYR A 35 -12.39 26.43 7.36
C TYR A 35 -11.99 27.20 8.63
N GLU A 36 -11.65 28.49 8.54
CA GLU A 36 -11.28 29.29 9.72
C GLU A 36 -12.48 29.48 10.67
N MET A 37 -13.69 29.66 10.11
CA MET A 37 -14.92 29.70 10.91
C MET A 37 -15.12 28.38 11.64
N LEU A 38 -14.96 27.25 10.96
CA LEU A 38 -15.08 25.91 11.53
C LEU A 38 -14.05 25.68 12.64
N LYS A 39 -12.79 26.10 12.43
CA LYS A 39 -11.70 26.01 13.40
C LYS A 39 -11.96 26.85 14.65
N GLY A 40 -12.70 27.95 14.52
CA GLY A 40 -13.14 28.80 15.62
C GLY A 40 -14.31 28.23 16.44
N LYS A 41 -14.94 27.14 16.01
CA LYS A 41 -16.06 26.50 16.74
C LYS A 41 -15.58 25.59 17.85
N GLU A 42 -16.48 25.31 18.80
CA GLU A 42 -16.24 24.29 19.80
C GLU A 42 -16.10 22.92 19.13
N SER A 43 -15.05 22.17 19.46
CA SER A 43 -14.69 20.94 18.75
C SER A 43 -15.77 19.85 18.80
N LYS A 44 -16.64 19.86 19.82
CA LYS A 44 -17.72 18.88 20.01
C LYS A 44 -19.04 19.27 19.36
N LEU A 45 -19.14 20.50 18.86
CA LEU A 45 -20.34 20.99 18.20
C LEU A 45 -20.59 20.18 16.93
N ARG A 46 -21.83 19.76 16.69
CA ARG A 46 -22.17 18.97 15.51
C ARG A 46 -22.20 19.87 14.29
N LEU A 47 -21.78 19.37 13.14
CA LEU A 47 -21.80 20.15 11.90
C LEU A 47 -23.21 20.62 11.55
N CYS A 48 -24.23 19.79 11.77
CA CYS A 48 -25.63 20.15 11.52
C CYS A 48 -26.14 21.32 12.37
N GLU A 49 -25.50 21.62 13.50
CA GLU A 49 -25.85 22.77 14.34
C GLU A 49 -25.26 24.09 13.81
N ILE A 50 -24.33 24.03 12.85
CA ILE A 50 -23.58 25.18 12.30
C ILE A 50 -23.57 25.23 10.77
N GLU A 51 -24.35 24.38 10.11
CA GLU A 51 -24.42 24.27 8.65
C GLU A 51 -24.74 25.62 7.98
N GLU A 52 -25.80 26.28 8.44
CA GLU A 52 -26.21 27.59 7.90
C GLU A 52 -25.18 28.69 8.16
N GLU A 53 -24.48 28.62 9.30
CA GLU A 53 -23.50 29.65 9.68
C GLU A 53 -22.23 29.55 8.83
N ILE A 54 -21.80 28.33 8.50
CA ILE A 54 -20.58 28.07 7.72
C ILE A 54 -20.90 28.00 6.21
N GLY A 55 -22.18 27.94 5.83
CA GLY A 55 -22.61 27.83 4.44
C GLY A 55 -22.30 26.46 3.84
N ILE A 56 -22.42 25.41 4.64
CA ILE A 56 -22.11 24.02 4.25
C ILE A 56 -23.38 23.17 4.23
N CYS A 57 -23.33 22.08 3.46
CA CYS A 57 -24.36 21.06 3.44
C CYS A 57 -23.74 19.76 3.97
N CYS A 58 -24.06 19.36 5.20
CA CYS A 58 -23.57 18.13 5.80
C CYS A 58 -24.70 17.11 5.90
N GLU A 59 -24.55 15.99 5.21
CA GLU A 59 -25.53 14.90 5.26
C GLU A 59 -25.30 13.97 6.48
N ASP A 60 -24.25 14.22 7.25
CA ASP A 60 -23.73 13.30 8.26
C ASP A 60 -23.95 13.88 9.67
N GLU A 61 -24.99 13.40 10.36
CA GLU A 61 -25.51 13.98 11.62
C GLU A 61 -24.54 13.84 12.82
N ASP A 62 -23.59 12.91 12.74
CA ASP A 62 -22.67 12.57 13.83
C ASP A 62 -21.28 13.22 13.69
N VAL A 63 -21.02 13.97 12.62
CA VAL A 63 -19.73 14.62 12.42
C VAL A 63 -19.65 15.91 13.21
N THR A 64 -18.60 16.03 14.03
CA THR A 64 -18.32 17.24 14.81
C THR A 64 -17.42 18.21 14.06
N ALA A 65 -17.46 19.49 14.45
CA ALA A 65 -16.56 20.51 13.93
C ALA A 65 -15.09 20.11 14.10
N GLY A 66 -14.72 19.57 15.27
CA GLY A 66 -13.35 19.11 15.53
C GLY A 66 -12.93 17.95 14.63
N SER A 67 -13.79 16.95 14.45
CA SER A 67 -13.52 15.83 13.53
C SER A 67 -13.32 16.32 12.09
N MET A 68 -14.15 17.25 11.63
CA MET A 68 -14.06 17.77 10.27
C MET A 68 -12.80 18.62 10.06
N VAL A 69 -12.39 19.44 11.03
CA VAL A 69 -11.10 20.16 10.98
C VAL A 69 -9.94 19.19 10.83
N LEU A 70 -9.90 18.10 11.61
CA LEU A 70 -8.85 17.09 11.52
C LEU A 70 -8.82 16.40 10.14
N ILE A 71 -10.00 16.10 9.58
CA ILE A 71 -10.10 15.50 8.23
C ILE A 71 -9.57 16.46 7.17
N ILE A 72 -9.92 17.75 7.25
CA ILE A 72 -9.47 18.78 6.31
C ILE A 72 -7.95 18.97 6.42
N GLU A 73 -7.41 19.11 7.63
CA GLU A 73 -5.98 19.31 7.87
C GLU A 73 -5.16 18.08 7.44
N GLY A 74 -5.67 16.87 7.70
CA GLY A 74 -5.05 15.62 7.25
C GLY A 74 -5.00 15.54 5.73
N LEU A 75 -6.12 15.79 5.05
CA LEU A 75 -6.17 15.79 3.59
C LEU A 75 -5.27 16.88 2.98
N ALA A 76 -5.29 18.10 3.55
CA ALA A 76 -4.44 19.20 3.10
C ALA A 76 -2.94 18.86 3.23
N SER A 77 -2.56 18.15 4.29
CA SER A 77 -1.18 17.70 4.49
C SER A 77 -0.76 16.71 3.40
N THR A 78 -1.60 15.71 3.11
CA THR A 78 -1.37 14.75 2.02
C THR A 78 -1.28 15.42 0.65
N LEU A 79 -2.18 16.37 0.36
CA LEU A 79 -2.16 17.14 -0.90
C LEU A 79 -0.89 17.99 -1.02
N ALA A 80 -0.44 18.63 0.08
CA ALA A 80 0.77 19.44 0.08
C ALA A 80 2.04 18.59 -0.05
N GLU A 81 2.07 17.39 0.52
CA GLU A 81 3.14 16.41 0.31
C GLU A 81 3.18 15.97 -1.15
N PHE A 82 2.05 15.54 -1.70
CA PHE A 82 1.95 15.14 -3.10
C PHE A 82 2.43 16.25 -4.04
N ALA A 83 1.96 17.49 -3.85
CA ALA A 83 2.35 18.63 -4.68
C ALA A 83 3.86 18.92 -4.60
N ARG A 84 4.47 18.77 -3.41
CA ARG A 84 5.92 18.93 -3.24
C ARG A 84 6.70 17.85 -3.97
N ASP A 85 6.26 16.60 -3.87
CA ASP A 85 6.90 15.48 -4.56
C ASP A 85 6.83 15.67 -6.08
N ARG A 86 5.65 16.04 -6.61
CA ARG A 86 5.50 16.31 -8.05
C ARG A 86 6.35 17.50 -8.51
N LEU A 87 6.48 18.55 -7.69
CA LEU A 87 7.34 19.68 -8.03
C LEU A 87 8.83 19.29 -8.03
N ALA A 88 9.24 18.42 -7.10
CA ALA A 88 10.58 17.88 -7.08
C ALA A 88 10.88 17.03 -8.32
N ASP A 89 9.93 16.19 -8.73
CA ASP A 89 10.03 15.41 -9.98
C ASP A 89 10.11 16.33 -11.21
N ALA A 90 9.25 17.36 -11.28
CA ALA A 90 9.29 18.34 -12.37
C ALA A 90 10.66 19.04 -12.44
N HIS A 91 11.19 19.46 -11.29
CA HIS A 91 12.49 20.10 -11.19
C HIS A 91 13.61 19.17 -11.65
N ALA A 92 13.61 17.91 -11.21
CA ALA A 92 14.60 16.92 -11.64
C ALA A 92 14.60 16.73 -13.17
N GLY A 93 13.42 16.57 -13.77
CA GLY A 93 13.31 16.42 -15.22
C GLY A 93 13.70 17.67 -16.01
N LEU A 94 13.40 18.88 -15.50
CA LEU A 94 13.88 20.13 -16.10
C LEU A 94 15.41 20.23 -16.06
N VAL A 95 16.05 19.81 -14.97
CA VAL A 95 17.51 19.80 -14.85
C VAL A 95 18.13 18.83 -15.86
N GLU A 96 17.56 17.64 -16.05
CA GLU A 96 18.02 16.70 -17.09
C GLU A 96 17.93 17.30 -18.49
N LEU A 97 16.77 17.86 -18.85
CA LEU A 97 16.58 18.50 -20.16
C LEU A 97 17.56 19.67 -20.38
N ALA A 98 17.88 20.42 -19.34
CA ALA A 98 18.85 21.51 -19.41
C ALA A 98 20.27 21.00 -19.68
N ILE A 99 20.68 19.90 -19.01
CA ILE A 99 21.98 19.26 -19.19
C ILE A 99 22.12 18.71 -20.62
N ASP A 100 21.05 18.10 -21.14
CA ASP A 100 21.03 17.51 -22.49
C ASP A 100 20.86 18.55 -23.62
N GLY A 101 20.72 19.84 -23.28
CA GLY A 101 20.49 20.92 -24.23
C GLY A 101 19.12 20.85 -24.93
N ALA A 102 18.20 20.07 -24.40
CA ALA A 102 16.85 19.86 -24.91
C ALA A 102 15.81 20.80 -24.26
N LEU A 103 16.20 21.57 -23.24
CA LEU A 103 15.31 22.51 -22.57
C LEU A 103 15.10 23.76 -23.41
N ASP A 104 13.83 24.06 -23.73
CA ASP A 104 13.47 25.29 -24.40
C ASP A 104 13.76 26.51 -23.50
N SER A 105 14.27 27.58 -24.09
CA SER A 105 14.47 28.86 -23.41
C SER A 105 13.17 29.55 -22.97
N ASP A 106 12.05 29.22 -23.63
CA ASP A 106 10.71 29.69 -23.26
C ASP A 106 10.07 28.74 -22.24
N ALA A 107 9.94 29.21 -21.00
CA ALA A 107 9.33 28.45 -19.92
C ALA A 107 7.85 28.12 -20.16
N THR A 108 7.15 28.83 -21.05
CA THR A 108 5.75 28.53 -21.38
C THR A 108 5.61 27.27 -22.25
N ALA A 109 6.69 26.85 -22.91
CA ALA A 109 6.76 25.60 -23.66
C ALA A 109 7.04 24.37 -22.77
N TRP A 110 7.35 24.58 -21.48
CA TRP A 110 7.66 23.48 -20.56
C TRP A 110 6.38 22.74 -20.18
N HIS A 111 6.18 21.57 -20.77
CA HIS A 111 5.07 20.69 -20.39
C HIS A 111 5.38 19.94 -19.08
N LEU A 112 5.33 20.66 -17.96
CA LEU A 112 5.66 20.14 -16.62
C LEU A 112 4.94 18.82 -16.27
N PRO A 113 3.65 18.62 -16.58
CA PRO A 113 2.99 17.34 -16.32
C PRO A 113 3.68 16.17 -17.03
N GLY A 114 4.03 16.34 -18.31
CA GLY A 114 4.72 15.30 -19.08
C GLY A 114 6.14 15.04 -18.59
N ILE A 115 6.84 16.09 -18.13
CA ILE A 115 8.16 15.94 -17.51
C ILE A 115 8.06 15.14 -16.21
N VAL A 116 7.06 15.42 -15.38
CA VAL A 116 6.78 14.65 -14.16
C VAL A 116 6.43 13.20 -14.50
N GLU A 117 5.59 12.96 -15.50
CA GLU A 117 5.23 11.60 -15.95
C GLU A 117 6.45 10.80 -16.42
N ASP A 118 7.35 11.41 -17.19
CA ASP A 118 8.61 10.78 -17.62
C ASP A 118 9.50 10.43 -16.42
N GLN A 119 9.65 11.35 -15.47
CA GLN A 119 10.42 11.10 -14.24
C GLN A 119 9.81 9.99 -13.38
N LEU A 120 8.48 9.98 -13.26
CA LEU A 120 7.77 8.90 -12.57
C LEU A 120 7.99 7.57 -13.29
N SER A 121 7.90 7.53 -14.61
CA SER A 121 8.14 6.32 -15.42
C SER A 121 9.56 5.80 -15.22
N LYS A 122 10.56 6.67 -15.26
CA LYS A 122 11.98 6.34 -14.99
C LYS A 122 12.16 5.74 -13.60
N ARG A 123 11.55 6.35 -12.56
CA ARG A 123 11.56 5.85 -11.18
C ARG A 123 10.77 4.55 -11.02
N CYS A 124 9.74 4.34 -11.84
CA CYS A 124 8.89 3.17 -11.81
C CYS A 124 9.43 2.01 -12.65
N SER A 125 10.46 2.18 -13.49
CA SER A 125 10.93 1.13 -14.42
C SER A 125 11.20 -0.23 -13.74
N ALA A 126 11.98 -0.28 -12.66
CA ALA A 126 12.22 -1.55 -11.94
C ALA A 126 11.02 -2.03 -11.09
N ALA A 127 10.29 -1.11 -10.45
CA ALA A 127 9.16 -1.46 -9.57
C ALA A 127 7.90 -1.87 -10.36
N SER A 128 7.65 -1.24 -11.51
CA SER A 128 6.60 -1.60 -12.45
C SER A 128 6.89 -2.89 -13.19
N GLU A 129 8.14 -3.16 -13.58
CA GLU A 129 8.53 -4.47 -14.12
C GLU A 129 8.28 -5.59 -13.10
N LEU A 130 8.60 -5.35 -11.82
CA LEU A 130 8.34 -6.29 -10.72
C LEU A 130 6.85 -6.41 -10.32
N SER A 131 6.05 -5.36 -10.50
CA SER A 131 4.61 -5.39 -10.19
C SER A 131 3.73 -5.85 -11.37
N ALA A 132 4.24 -5.70 -12.60
CA ALA A 132 3.58 -6.15 -13.83
C ALA A 132 3.90 -7.61 -14.15
N SER A 133 4.94 -8.19 -13.52
CA SER A 133 5.01 -9.65 -13.41
C SER A 133 3.86 -10.12 -12.52
N GLN A 134 2.79 -10.61 -13.15
CA GLN A 134 1.78 -11.44 -12.50
C GLN A 134 2.36 -12.76 -11.93
N ASP A 135 3.67 -12.96 -11.99
CA ASP A 135 4.44 -14.07 -11.38
C ASP A 135 4.62 -13.97 -9.86
N ALA A 136 3.84 -13.14 -9.17
CA ALA A 136 3.77 -13.20 -7.72
C ALA A 136 2.92 -14.43 -7.35
N TYR A 137 3.57 -15.61 -7.26
CA TYR A 137 2.97 -16.83 -6.73
C TYR A 137 2.03 -16.48 -5.60
N ARG A 138 0.74 -16.79 -5.76
CA ARG A 138 -0.23 -16.47 -4.71
C ARG A 138 0.17 -17.30 -3.48
N SER A 139 0.80 -16.65 -2.50
CA SER A 139 1.43 -17.31 -1.36
C SER A 139 0.65 -17.08 -0.08
N VAL A 140 0.68 -18.09 0.79
CA VAL A 140 0.15 -17.99 2.15
C VAL A 140 1.27 -18.28 3.14
N VAL A 141 1.36 -17.44 4.18
CA VAL A 141 2.36 -17.57 5.24
C VAL A 141 1.72 -18.25 6.44
N VAL A 142 2.22 -19.43 6.78
CA VAL A 142 1.73 -20.30 7.85
C VAL A 142 2.82 -20.42 8.91
N SER A 143 2.44 -20.32 10.19
CA SER A 143 3.38 -20.51 11.28
C SER A 143 4.00 -21.91 11.27
N LEU A 144 5.31 -22.02 11.50
CA LEU A 144 6.01 -23.29 11.75
C LEU A 144 5.38 -24.08 12.90
N SER A 145 4.69 -23.40 13.83
CA SER A 145 3.95 -24.05 14.91
C SER A 145 2.89 -25.03 14.42
N HIS A 146 2.49 -25.01 13.15
CA HIS A 146 1.55 -25.98 12.58
C HIS A 146 2.17 -27.29 12.10
N LEU A 147 3.49 -27.43 12.18
CA LEU A 147 4.21 -28.64 11.76
C LEU A 147 4.78 -29.37 12.98
N PRO A 148 4.80 -30.70 13.02
CA PRO A 148 5.61 -31.44 14.00
C PRO A 148 7.12 -31.15 13.84
N LYS A 149 7.90 -31.36 14.91
CA LYS A 149 9.36 -31.16 14.88
C LYS A 149 10.05 -32.06 13.83
N GLU A 150 9.51 -33.26 13.65
CA GLU A 150 9.97 -34.27 12.72
C GLU A 150 9.84 -33.79 11.27
N ASP A 151 8.73 -33.13 10.94
CA ASP A 151 8.52 -32.55 9.61
C ASP A 151 9.49 -31.40 9.35
N VAL A 152 9.70 -30.51 10.32
CA VAL A 152 10.68 -29.41 10.19
C VAL A 152 12.10 -29.94 9.97
N ALA A 153 12.49 -31.00 10.68
CA ALA A 153 13.78 -31.66 10.48
C ALA A 153 13.89 -32.29 9.08
N LEU A 154 12.85 -32.99 8.63
CA LEU A 154 12.81 -33.60 7.30
C LEU A 154 12.86 -32.54 6.18
N MET A 155 12.15 -31.42 6.33
CA MET A 155 12.22 -30.30 5.39
C MET A 155 13.63 -29.71 5.31
N SER A 156 14.32 -29.59 6.44
CA SER A 156 15.70 -29.12 6.50
C SER A 156 16.65 -30.05 5.75
N GLU A 157 16.56 -31.35 6.02
CA GLU A 157 17.35 -32.38 5.32
C GLU A 157 17.10 -32.38 3.81
N MET A 158 15.84 -32.28 3.40
CA MET A 158 15.47 -32.24 1.98
C MET A 158 15.98 -30.99 1.26
N ALA A 159 15.95 -29.84 1.93
CA ALA A 159 16.48 -28.59 1.39
C ALA A 159 18.01 -28.66 1.21
N GLU A 160 18.71 -29.19 2.20
CA GLU A 160 20.18 -29.32 2.20
C GLU A 160 20.67 -30.29 1.13
N ASN A 161 19.94 -31.39 0.92
CA ASN A 161 20.30 -32.40 -0.08
C ASN A 161 19.96 -31.97 -1.52
N GLY A 162 19.29 -30.82 -1.72
CA GLY A 162 18.92 -30.30 -3.04
C GLY A 162 18.01 -31.21 -3.85
N GLN A 163 17.34 -32.17 -3.18
CA GLN A 163 16.58 -33.25 -3.84
C GLN A 163 15.15 -32.84 -4.24
N SER A 164 14.70 -31.64 -3.88
CA SER A 164 13.37 -31.16 -4.22
C SER A 164 13.40 -29.73 -4.74
N GLY A 165 13.12 -29.54 -6.04
CA GLY A 165 12.87 -28.21 -6.62
C GLY A 165 11.60 -27.53 -6.10
N MET A 166 10.82 -28.22 -5.26
CA MET A 166 9.59 -27.75 -4.65
C MET A 166 9.77 -27.18 -3.25
N LEU A 167 10.92 -27.42 -2.61
CA LEU A 167 11.18 -26.99 -1.23
C LEU A 167 12.46 -26.16 -1.17
N ALA A 168 12.39 -24.97 -0.57
CA ALA A 168 13.55 -24.11 -0.37
C ALA A 168 13.63 -23.64 1.08
N ALA A 169 14.77 -23.89 1.74
CA ALA A 169 15.02 -23.40 3.09
C ALA A 169 15.36 -21.91 3.11
N ARG A 170 14.99 -21.26 4.22
CA ARG A 170 15.31 -19.87 4.58
C ARG A 170 15.83 -19.85 6.03
N SER A 171 16.43 -18.72 6.43
CA SER A 171 16.94 -18.53 7.79
C SER A 171 15.87 -18.58 8.88
N TYR A 172 14.58 -18.46 8.51
CA TYR A 172 13.46 -18.37 9.45
C TYR A 172 12.35 -19.41 9.16
N GLY A 173 12.53 -20.26 8.15
CA GLY A 173 11.43 -21.07 7.63
C GLY A 173 11.72 -21.76 6.30
N PHE A 174 10.65 -22.07 5.56
CA PHE A 174 10.70 -22.80 4.30
C PHE A 174 9.65 -22.30 3.32
N PHE A 175 9.99 -22.34 2.02
CA PHE A 175 9.02 -22.22 0.95
C PHE A 175 8.71 -23.59 0.37
N VAL A 176 7.43 -23.84 0.13
CA VAL A 176 6.91 -25.06 -0.49
C VAL A 176 6.04 -24.67 -1.69
N LYS A 177 6.49 -25.00 -2.90
CA LYS A 177 5.77 -24.76 -4.15
C LYS A 177 4.66 -25.78 -4.30
N LEU A 178 3.42 -25.31 -4.45
CA LEU A 178 2.28 -26.16 -4.78
C LEU A 178 2.26 -26.38 -6.30
N LEU A 179 2.14 -27.64 -6.72
CA LEU A 179 1.97 -27.97 -8.13
C LEU A 179 0.56 -27.58 -8.62
N ASP A 180 0.46 -27.40 -9.93
CA ASP A 180 -0.72 -26.92 -10.67
C ASP A 180 -2.05 -27.49 -10.14
N GLN A 181 -3.03 -26.60 -10.00
CA GLN A 181 -4.37 -26.92 -9.52
C GLN A 181 -5.14 -27.84 -10.47
N GLU A 182 -4.73 -27.87 -11.75
CA GLU A 182 -5.30 -28.75 -12.76
C GLU A 182 -4.79 -30.20 -12.67
N SER A 183 -3.83 -30.48 -11.77
CA SER A 183 -3.33 -31.83 -11.53
C SER A 183 -4.27 -32.63 -10.64
N ASP A 184 -4.78 -33.74 -11.16
CA ASP A 184 -5.52 -34.76 -10.38
C ASP A 184 -4.63 -35.50 -9.34
N THR A 185 -3.32 -35.23 -9.31
CA THR A 185 -2.40 -35.90 -8.38
C THR A 185 -2.60 -35.39 -6.95
N PRO A 186 -2.83 -36.28 -5.97
CA PRO A 186 -2.89 -35.90 -4.56
C PRO A 186 -1.59 -35.23 -4.10
N VAL A 187 -1.70 -34.21 -3.24
CA VAL A 187 -0.54 -33.53 -2.64
C VAL A 187 0.45 -34.51 -2.01
N THR A 188 -0.05 -35.59 -1.39
CA THR A 188 0.78 -36.65 -0.77
C THR A 188 1.71 -37.37 -1.73
N GLU A 189 1.40 -37.40 -3.02
CA GLU A 189 2.21 -38.05 -4.06
C GLU A 189 3.17 -37.06 -4.75
N GLN A 190 2.95 -35.75 -4.56
CA GLN A 190 3.73 -34.68 -5.18
C GLN A 190 5.03 -34.36 -4.42
N TYR A 191 5.08 -34.64 -3.12
CA TYR A 191 6.27 -34.39 -2.29
C TYR A 191 6.91 -35.72 -1.92
N ALA A 192 8.17 -35.89 -2.32
CA ALA A 192 8.97 -37.05 -1.94
C ALA A 192 9.33 -36.97 -0.44
N GLY A 193 8.51 -37.56 0.43
CA GLY A 193 8.77 -37.58 1.87
C GLY A 193 7.66 -38.25 2.67
N ALA A 194 8.00 -38.78 3.84
CA ALA A 194 7.02 -39.30 4.79
C ALA A 194 6.58 -38.20 5.78
N PHE A 195 6.16 -37.04 5.26
CA PHE A 195 5.65 -35.95 6.08
C PHE A 195 4.37 -36.36 6.82
N SER A 196 4.06 -35.67 7.91
CA SER A 196 2.84 -35.88 8.66
C SER A 196 1.58 -35.49 7.86
N GLU A 197 0.43 -36.02 8.30
CA GLU A 197 -0.88 -35.60 7.78
C GLU A 197 -1.11 -34.09 7.95
N HIS A 198 -0.52 -33.47 8.98
CA HIS A 198 -0.66 -32.03 9.24
C HIS A 198 0.00 -31.19 8.16
N PHE A 199 1.21 -31.56 7.75
CA PHE A 199 1.90 -30.92 6.63
C PHE A 199 1.06 -31.00 5.36
N TYR A 200 0.62 -32.21 4.98
CA TYR A 200 -0.18 -32.40 3.78
C TYR A 200 -1.52 -31.67 3.82
N ARG A 201 -2.15 -31.59 4.99
CA ARG A 201 -3.40 -30.87 5.19
C ARG A 201 -3.25 -29.37 4.99
N VAL A 202 -2.14 -28.77 5.44
CA VAL A 202 -1.87 -27.35 5.18
C VAL A 202 -1.71 -27.11 3.68
N LEU A 203 -0.91 -27.94 3.01
CA LEU A 203 -0.66 -27.80 1.58
C LEU A 203 -1.91 -28.00 0.73
N SER A 204 -2.73 -29.02 1.03
CA SER A 204 -3.99 -29.25 0.31
C SER A 204 -4.97 -28.10 0.53
N THR A 205 -5.12 -27.62 1.77
CA THR A 205 -6.01 -26.49 2.08
C THR A 205 -5.55 -25.20 1.37
N ALA A 206 -4.24 -24.95 1.32
CA ALA A 206 -3.69 -23.80 0.59
C ALA A 206 -3.95 -23.93 -0.91
N ARG A 207 -3.70 -25.10 -1.49
CA ARG A 207 -3.99 -25.37 -2.91
C ARG A 207 -5.47 -25.16 -3.22
N ASP A 208 -6.37 -25.76 -2.45
CA ASP A 208 -7.81 -25.66 -2.66
C ASP A 208 -8.34 -24.21 -2.52
N ALA A 209 -7.64 -23.37 -1.75
CA ALA A 209 -7.94 -21.94 -1.60
C ALA A 209 -7.36 -21.05 -2.72
N GLY A 210 -6.72 -21.64 -3.74
CA GLY A 210 -6.18 -20.92 -4.88
C GLY A 210 -4.75 -20.39 -4.66
N TYR A 211 -4.02 -20.89 -3.66
CA TYR A 211 -2.61 -20.55 -3.46
C TYR A 211 -1.71 -21.48 -4.27
N GLU A 212 -0.54 -20.99 -4.63
CA GLU A 212 0.49 -21.67 -5.45
C GLU A 212 1.77 -21.91 -4.64
N MET A 213 1.87 -21.33 -3.44
CA MET A 213 3.02 -21.49 -2.56
C MET A 213 2.60 -21.36 -1.10
N VAL A 214 3.22 -22.16 -0.23
CA VAL A 214 3.12 -22.02 1.23
C VAL A 214 4.49 -21.63 1.76
N GLU A 215 4.53 -20.56 2.54
CA GLU A 215 5.68 -20.21 3.37
C GLU A 215 5.43 -20.69 4.78
N PHE A 216 6.25 -21.61 5.27
CA PHE A 216 6.26 -21.98 6.68
C PHE A 216 7.29 -21.12 7.40
N ASP A 217 6.84 -20.11 8.13
CA ASP A 217 7.71 -19.14 8.81
C ASP A 217 7.54 -19.21 10.33
N ARG A 218 8.61 -18.93 11.09
CA ARG A 218 8.55 -18.88 12.56
C ARG A 218 7.50 -17.90 13.07
N ASP A 219 7.38 -16.75 12.42
CA ASP A 219 6.48 -15.65 12.75
C ASP A 219 5.25 -15.60 11.82
N GLY A 220 5.02 -16.69 11.06
CA GLY A 220 3.87 -16.84 10.18
C GLY A 220 2.53 -16.85 10.92
N THR A 221 1.42 -16.77 10.17
CA THR A 221 0.08 -16.73 10.77
C THR A 221 -0.28 -18.07 11.39
N THR A 222 -0.78 -18.06 12.63
CA THR A 222 -1.39 -19.23 13.27
C THR A 222 -2.88 -19.30 12.92
N TYR A 223 -3.28 -20.32 12.18
CA TYR A 223 -4.67 -20.55 11.78
C TYR A 223 -5.36 -21.51 12.74
N ASN A 224 -6.49 -21.09 13.33
CA ASN A 224 -7.26 -21.90 14.27
C ASN A 224 -7.76 -23.25 13.69
N GLY A 225 -7.84 -23.37 12.36
CA GLY A 225 -8.26 -24.60 11.67
C GLY A 225 -7.18 -25.68 11.60
N PHE A 226 -5.93 -25.34 11.92
CA PHE A 226 -4.80 -26.27 11.93
C PHE A 226 -4.34 -26.51 13.37
N GLN A 227 -3.89 -27.74 13.65
CA GLN A 227 -3.29 -28.09 14.93
C GLN A 227 -1.96 -27.36 15.11
N THR A 228 -1.61 -27.00 16.34
CA THR A 228 -0.31 -26.45 16.70
C THR A 228 0.51 -27.42 17.54
N PHE A 229 1.83 -27.32 17.41
CA PHE A 229 2.84 -28.11 18.10
C PHE A 229 3.80 -27.18 18.85
N ALA A 230 4.34 -27.68 19.95
CA ALA A 230 5.35 -26.96 20.72
C ALA A 230 6.74 -27.23 20.15
N HIS A 231 7.47 -26.17 19.78
CA HIS A 231 8.83 -26.24 19.25
C HIS A 231 9.88 -25.82 20.27
#